data_AF-A0A729PXM4-F1
#
_entry.id   AF-A0A729PXM4-F1
#
_cell.length_a   1.000
_cell.length_b   1.000
_cell.length_c   1.000
_cell.angle_alpha   90.00
_cell.angle_beta   90.00
_cell.angle_gamma   90.00
#
_symmetry.space_group_name_H-M   'P 1'
#
loop_
_entity.id
_entity.type
_entity.pdbx_description
1 polymer ?
#
loop_
_entity_poly.entity_id
_entity_poly.type
_entity_poly.pdbx_seq_one_letter_code
_entity_poly.pdbx_strand_id
1 'polypeptide(L)'
;MKEEHPVIEYVKKVETETLKYVDKVLDDLNIYFVCNEPGNYHGHLICTEDHFSEFELAHPELNVYTEDEISDSDKIIIAREFDLDADEPPSEKGLVDSHTGVLFKNAALMKLLGLHNSSKELLRAGLLNDVSRDNLLSTIFYCHKKFKSFDGAKNASQKTHRLKKEIISVIKSTWEMYPSLSKGRMIEIIKEHYSGGVSEKTLKTWIKDNKLAPAQPKKYYSGAVNLVFPGKK
;
A
#
# COMPACT_ATOMS: atom_id res chain seq x y z
N MET A 1 -7.40 -19.72 13.94
CA MET A 1 -6.50 -18.64 13.44
C MET A 1 -7.36 -17.65 12.66
N LYS A 2 -7.36 -16.36 13.03
CA LYS A 2 -8.00 -15.32 12.19
C LYS A 2 -7.08 -15.10 10.98
N GLU A 3 -7.61 -15.21 9.77
CA GLU A 3 -6.89 -14.79 8.57
C GLU A 3 -6.47 -13.33 8.72
N GLU A 4 -5.19 -13.06 8.48
CA GLU A 4 -4.63 -11.72 8.58
C GLU A 4 -5.20 -10.84 7.46
N HIS A 5 -5.48 -9.57 7.75
CA HIS A 5 -6.08 -8.69 6.74
C HIS A 5 -5.09 -8.48 5.59
N PRO A 6 -5.49 -8.56 4.30
CA PRO A 6 -4.57 -8.45 3.16
C PRO A 6 -3.73 -7.16 3.11
N VAL A 7 -4.17 -6.10 3.80
CA VAL A 7 -3.39 -4.87 3.98
C VAL A 7 -2.20 -5.08 4.92
N ILE A 8 -2.37 -5.84 6.00
CA ILE A 8 -1.28 -6.12 6.95
C ILE A 8 -0.19 -6.95 6.26
N GLU A 9 -0.58 -7.96 5.48
CA GLU A 9 0.36 -8.76 4.69
C GLU A 9 1.13 -7.90 3.68
N TYR A 10 0.44 -6.98 2.99
CA TYR A 10 1.07 -6.04 2.07
C TYR A 10 2.06 -5.11 2.78
N VAL A 11 1.70 -4.53 3.92
CA VAL A 11 2.58 -3.63 4.68
C VAL A 11 3.85 -4.37 5.11
N LYS A 12 3.74 -5.57 5.67
CA LYS A 12 4.90 -6.40 6.06
C LYS A 12 5.80 -6.72 4.87
N LYS A 13 5.20 -7.00 3.70
CA LYS A 13 5.95 -7.26 2.47
C LYS A 13 6.72 -6.01 2.03
N VAL A 14 6.07 -4.84 1.99
CA VAL A 14 6.72 -3.57 1.62
C VAL A 14 7.85 -3.22 2.57
N GLU A 15 7.64 -3.39 3.88
CA GLU A 15 8.69 -3.18 4.90
C GLU A 15 9.89 -4.10 4.67
N THR A 16 9.66 -5.39 4.42
CA THR A 16 10.72 -6.36 4.14
C THR A 16 11.48 -6.04 2.85
N GLU A 17 10.77 -5.65 1.79
CA GLU A 17 11.39 -5.27 0.51
C GLU A 17 12.17 -3.96 0.63
N THR A 18 11.67 -3.01 1.43
CA THR A 18 12.35 -1.74 1.74
C THR A 18 13.67 -1.99 2.46
N LEU A 19 13.67 -2.80 3.51
CA LEU A 19 14.89 -3.14 4.25
C LEU A 19 15.93 -3.81 3.35
N LYS A 20 15.51 -4.77 2.50
CA LYS A 20 16.40 -5.42 1.53
C LYS A 20 16.99 -4.44 0.52
N TYR A 21 16.19 -3.50 0.04
CA TYR A 21 16.66 -2.47 -0.88
C TYR A 21 17.68 -1.54 -0.22
N VAL A 22 17.38 -1.07 0.99
CA VAL A 22 18.27 -0.22 1.80
C VAL A 22 19.60 -0.94 2.05
N ASP A 23 19.57 -2.19 2.50
CA ASP A 23 20.79 -2.98 2.75
C ASP A 23 21.61 -3.17 1.48
N LYS A 24 20.96 -3.42 0.34
CA LYS A 24 21.64 -3.55 -0.96
C LYS A 24 22.33 -2.25 -1.37
N VAL A 25 21.61 -1.13 -1.32
CA VAL A 25 22.16 0.18 -1.73
C VAL A 25 23.27 0.62 -0.76
N LEU A 26 23.11 0.36 0.53
CA LEU A 26 24.11 0.71 1.55
C LEU A 26 25.48 0.10 1.28
N ASP A 27 25.53 -1.12 0.74
CA ASP A 27 26.79 -1.79 0.42
C ASP A 27 27.49 -1.17 -0.81
N ASP A 28 26.75 -0.46 -1.66
CA ASP A 28 27.27 0.21 -2.87
C ASP A 28 27.59 1.70 -2.62
N LEU A 29 27.24 2.26 -1.45
CA LEU A 29 27.44 3.68 -1.12
C LEU A 29 28.83 3.95 -0.55
N ASN A 30 29.45 5.02 -1.04
CA ASN A 30 30.69 5.58 -0.53
C ASN A 30 30.47 7.02 -0.06
N ILE A 31 31.34 7.46 0.85
CA ILE A 31 31.39 8.86 1.30
C ILE A 31 32.64 9.48 0.72
N TYR A 32 32.45 10.56 -0.03
CA TYR A 32 33.51 11.35 -0.63
C TYR A 32 33.55 12.74 -0.01
N PHE A 33 34.75 13.23 0.27
CA PHE A 33 35.00 14.55 0.85
C PHE A 33 35.55 15.47 -0.23
N VAL A 34 34.89 16.60 -0.42
CA VAL A 34 35.24 17.60 -1.42
C VAL A 34 36.02 18.72 -0.72
N CYS A 35 37.26 18.94 -1.15
CA CYS A 35 38.15 19.95 -0.61
C CYS A 35 38.88 20.66 -1.76
N ASN A 36 39.17 21.95 -1.63
CA ASN A 36 40.01 22.63 -2.64
C ASN A 36 41.50 22.43 -2.35
N GLU A 37 41.88 22.39 -1.08
CA GLU A 37 43.23 22.12 -0.56
C GLU A 37 43.09 21.33 0.76
N PRO A 38 44.13 20.61 1.24
CA PRO A 38 44.10 19.98 2.56
C PRO A 38 43.77 21.02 3.66
N GLY A 39 42.69 20.79 4.40
CA GLY A 39 42.19 21.74 5.42
C GLY A 39 41.32 22.89 4.86
N ASN A 40 40.77 22.76 3.66
CA ASN A 40 39.77 23.67 3.10
C ASN A 40 38.55 22.88 2.61
N TYR A 41 37.72 22.46 3.58
CA TYR A 41 36.51 21.69 3.32
C TYR A 41 35.49 22.49 2.50
N HIS A 42 34.88 21.85 1.50
CA HIS A 42 33.83 22.43 0.65
C HIS A 42 32.52 21.64 0.71
N GLY A 43 32.57 20.33 1.00
CA GLY A 43 31.37 19.51 1.00
C GLY A 43 31.65 18.02 1.14
N HIS A 44 30.58 17.23 1.21
CA HIS A 44 30.64 15.78 1.12
C HIS A 44 29.57 15.27 0.17
N LEU A 45 29.85 14.12 -0.43
CA LEU A 45 28.96 13.40 -1.34
C LEU A 45 28.78 12.00 -0.78
N ILE A 46 27.54 11.52 -0.79
CA ILE A 46 27.20 10.15 -0.44
C ILE A 46 26.52 9.56 -1.65
N CYS A 47 27.24 8.73 -2.39
CA CYS A 47 26.78 8.19 -3.66
C CYS A 47 27.51 6.90 -4.01
N THR A 48 26.99 6.21 -5.04
CA THR A 48 27.68 5.05 -5.61
C THR A 48 28.85 5.49 -6.48
N GLU A 49 29.77 4.58 -6.77
CA GLU A 49 30.93 4.84 -7.64
C GLU A 49 30.53 5.33 -9.05
N ASP A 50 29.45 4.77 -9.62
CA ASP A 50 28.90 5.20 -10.91
C ASP A 50 28.49 6.69 -10.89
N HIS A 51 27.73 7.11 -9.87
CA HIS A 51 27.30 8.51 -9.73
C HIS A 51 28.46 9.44 -9.38
N PHE A 52 29.43 8.95 -8.62
CA PHE A 52 30.66 9.69 -8.35
C PHE A 52 31.43 9.98 -9.64
N SER A 53 31.58 8.98 -10.51
CA SER A 53 32.27 9.14 -11.81
C SER A 53 31.60 10.21 -12.68
N GLU A 54 30.27 10.27 -12.70
CA GLU A 54 29.53 11.33 -13.39
C GLU A 54 29.77 12.71 -12.77
N PHE A 55 29.79 12.80 -11.44
CA PHE A 55 30.08 14.04 -10.72
C PHE A 55 31.49 14.55 -10.99
N GLU A 56 32.50 13.68 -10.91
CA GLU A 56 33.91 14.02 -11.14
C GLU A 56 34.13 14.55 -12.57
N LEU A 57 33.51 13.92 -13.56
CA LEU A 57 33.55 14.40 -14.96
C LEU A 57 32.91 15.78 -15.13
N ALA A 58 31.86 16.08 -14.36
CA ALA A 58 31.16 17.36 -14.42
C ALA A 58 31.90 18.48 -13.66
N HIS A 59 32.72 18.12 -12.68
CA HIS A 59 33.40 19.05 -11.76
C HIS A 59 34.92 18.80 -11.64
N PRO A 60 35.67 18.87 -12.75
CA PRO A 60 37.12 18.61 -12.76
C PRO A 60 37.94 19.62 -11.94
N GLU A 61 37.34 20.75 -11.55
CA GLU A 61 37.95 21.77 -10.71
C GLU A 61 38.01 21.42 -9.22
N LEU A 62 37.22 20.43 -8.78
CA LEU A 62 37.11 20.06 -7.37
C LEU A 62 38.06 18.90 -7.07
N ASN A 63 38.79 18.97 -5.96
CA ASN A 63 39.49 17.78 -5.46
C ASN A 63 38.55 16.98 -4.56
N VAL A 64 38.50 15.68 -4.81
CA VAL A 64 37.65 14.76 -4.05
C VAL A 64 38.49 13.62 -3.51
N TYR A 65 38.27 13.30 -2.25
CA TYR A 65 39.03 12.30 -1.51
C TYR A 65 38.09 11.35 -0.76
N THR A 66 38.49 10.10 -0.65
CA THR A 66 38.00 9.21 0.40
C THR A 66 38.73 9.52 1.72
N GLU A 67 38.18 9.06 2.85
CA GLU A 67 38.83 9.28 4.14
C GLU A 67 40.24 8.67 4.20
N ASP A 68 40.47 7.56 3.50
CA ASP A 68 41.74 6.85 3.53
C ASP A 68 42.88 7.63 2.85
N GLU A 69 42.52 8.59 1.98
CA GLU A 69 43.45 9.47 1.26
C GLU A 69 43.79 10.73 2.06
N ILE A 70 43.12 10.97 3.19
CA ILE A 70 43.30 12.14 4.05
C ILE A 70 44.19 11.77 5.23
N SER A 71 45.15 12.63 5.59
CA SER A 71 45.98 12.41 6.78
C SER A 71 45.15 12.46 8.07
N ASP A 72 45.55 11.73 9.11
CA ASP A 72 44.81 11.73 10.38
C ASP A 72 44.72 13.11 11.05
N SER A 73 45.73 13.96 10.87
CA SER A 73 45.68 15.35 11.32
C SER A 73 44.63 16.17 10.55
N ASP A 74 44.56 15.98 9.23
CA ASP A 74 43.63 16.73 8.37
C ASP A 74 42.18 16.26 8.56
N LYS A 75 41.97 14.95 8.81
CA LYS A 75 40.63 14.41 9.16
C LYS A 75 40.01 15.14 10.36
N ILE A 76 40.80 15.41 11.40
CA ILE A 76 40.33 16.13 12.60
C ILE A 76 40.01 17.59 12.28
N ILE A 77 40.81 18.24 11.43
CA ILE A 77 40.57 19.63 11.01
C ILE A 77 39.28 19.70 10.20
N ILE A 78 39.14 18.85 9.18
CA ILE A 78 37.94 18.78 8.33
C ILE A 78 36.71 18.45 9.17
N ALA A 79 36.79 17.49 10.09
CA ALA A 79 35.66 17.14 10.95
C ALA A 79 35.19 18.30 11.84
N ARG A 80 36.12 19.16 12.29
CA ARG A 80 35.79 20.37 13.05
C ARG A 80 35.13 21.42 12.17
N GLU A 81 35.65 21.67 10.97
CA GLU A 81 35.04 22.59 10.00
C GLU A 81 33.62 22.14 9.66
N PHE A 82 33.45 20.85 9.43
CA PHE A 82 32.18 20.19 9.11
C PHE A 82 31.12 20.30 10.23
N ASP A 83 31.54 20.28 11.50
CA ASP A 83 30.65 20.45 12.66
C ASP A 83 30.30 21.93 12.93
N LEU A 84 31.21 22.86 12.58
CA LEU A 84 31.03 24.29 12.76
C LEU A 84 30.06 24.92 11.75
N ASP A 85 29.96 24.35 10.55
CA ASP A 85 28.90 24.69 9.60
C ASP A 85 27.56 24.21 10.16
N ALA A 86 26.90 25.04 10.96
CA ALA A 86 25.51 24.80 11.33
C ALA A 86 24.69 24.76 10.03
N ASP A 87 23.94 23.68 9.81
CA ASP A 87 23.08 23.57 8.63
C ASP A 87 22.12 24.76 8.64
N GLU A 88 22.22 25.65 7.65
CA GLU A 88 21.16 26.62 7.42
C GLU A 88 19.84 25.82 7.28
N PRO A 89 18.76 26.24 7.95
CA PRO A 89 17.49 25.53 7.87
C PRO A 89 17.14 25.36 6.38
N PRO A 90 16.82 24.14 5.93
CA PRO A 90 16.73 23.86 4.51
C PRO A 90 15.77 24.84 3.86
N SER A 91 16.25 25.54 2.84
CA SER A 91 15.34 26.19 1.90
C SER A 91 14.35 25.14 1.40
N GLU A 92 13.10 25.52 1.12
CA GLU A 92 11.99 24.64 0.68
C GLU A 92 12.29 23.75 -0.55
N LYS A 93 13.52 23.78 -1.09
CA LYS A 93 14.03 23.05 -2.26
C LYS A 93 14.99 21.88 -1.94
N GLY A 94 15.22 21.52 -0.68
CA GLY A 94 16.04 20.36 -0.36
C GLY A 94 15.40 19.05 -0.86
N LEU A 95 16.08 18.33 -1.75
CA LEU A 95 15.66 17.00 -2.25
C LEU A 95 15.60 15.95 -1.12
N VAL A 96 16.33 16.17 -0.02
CA VAL A 96 16.42 15.31 1.16
C VAL A 96 15.88 16.08 2.37
N ASP A 97 15.07 15.43 3.22
CA ASP A 97 14.58 16.12 4.44
C ASP A 97 15.70 16.43 5.42
N SER A 98 15.48 17.46 6.24
CA SER A 98 16.44 17.93 7.23
C SER A 98 16.92 16.83 8.18
N HIS A 99 16.08 15.88 8.57
CA HIS A 99 16.46 14.83 9.51
C HIS A 99 17.36 13.79 8.84
N THR A 100 17.04 13.42 7.61
CA THR A 100 17.90 12.55 6.77
C THR A 100 19.25 13.20 6.49
N GLY A 101 19.26 14.50 6.14
CA GLY A 101 20.50 15.26 5.92
C GLY A 101 21.42 15.24 7.14
N VAL A 102 20.87 15.43 8.35
CA VAL A 102 21.64 15.35 9.60
C VAL A 102 22.22 13.95 9.83
N LEU A 103 21.50 12.88 9.50
CA LEU A 103 22.02 11.50 9.63
C LEU A 103 23.21 11.24 8.70
N PHE A 104 23.10 11.67 7.44
CA PHE A 104 24.17 11.59 6.45
C PHE A 104 25.39 12.42 6.82
N LYS A 105 25.16 13.65 7.29
CA LYS A 105 26.19 14.52 7.85
C LYS A 105 26.96 13.83 8.98
N ASN A 106 26.25 13.33 9.98
CA ASN A 106 26.87 12.62 11.11
C ASN A 106 27.58 11.33 10.68
N ALA A 107 27.07 10.62 9.68
CA ALA A 107 27.75 9.46 9.13
C ALA A 107 29.11 9.81 8.53
N ALA A 108 29.21 10.93 7.80
CA ALA A 108 30.47 11.43 7.25
C ALA A 108 31.47 11.84 8.35
N LEU A 109 31.01 12.53 9.42
CA LEU A 109 31.85 12.83 10.60
C LEU A 109 32.41 11.55 11.25
N MET A 110 31.55 10.56 11.48
CA MET A 110 31.95 9.29 12.06
C MET A 110 32.98 8.59 11.16
N LYS A 111 32.80 8.67 9.84
CA LYS A 111 33.73 8.11 8.86
C LYS A 111 35.11 8.79 8.93
N LEU A 112 35.17 10.13 8.99
CA LEU A 112 36.40 10.90 9.16
C LEU A 112 37.16 10.52 10.44
N LEU A 113 36.45 10.21 11.52
CA LEU A 113 37.06 9.83 12.80
C LEU A 113 37.40 8.33 12.90
N GLY A 114 37.25 7.56 11.81
CA GLY A 114 37.52 6.11 11.79
C GLY A 114 36.44 5.26 12.47
N LEU A 115 35.29 5.83 12.80
CA LEU A 115 34.15 5.15 13.42
C LEU A 115 33.24 4.51 12.36
N HIS A 116 33.81 3.63 11.53
CA HIS A 116 33.16 3.08 10.34
C HIS A 116 31.83 2.36 10.61
N ASN A 117 31.72 1.61 11.71
CA ASN A 117 30.48 0.91 12.06
C ASN A 117 29.36 1.92 12.39
N SER A 118 29.67 2.93 13.22
CA SER A 118 28.71 3.98 13.57
C SER A 118 28.30 4.80 12.34
N SER A 119 29.25 5.07 11.45
CA SER A 119 28.99 5.70 10.16
C SER A 119 28.00 4.87 9.33
N LYS A 120 28.24 3.56 9.16
CA LYS A 120 27.38 2.67 8.39
C LYS A 120 25.95 2.57 8.96
N GLU A 121 25.81 2.51 10.30
CA GLU A 121 24.49 2.49 10.94
C GLU A 121 23.70 3.80 10.72
N LEU A 122 24.38 4.96 10.74
CA LEU A 122 23.74 6.24 10.46
C LEU A 122 23.36 6.39 8.98
N LEU A 123 24.21 5.93 8.05
CA LEU A 123 23.86 5.86 6.62
C LEU A 123 22.61 5.00 6.42
N ARG A 124 22.57 3.83 7.06
CA ARG A 124 21.44 2.91 6.99
C ARG A 124 20.15 3.57 7.50
N ALA A 125 20.22 4.27 8.64
CA ALA A 125 19.08 4.96 9.21
C ALA A 125 18.59 6.11 8.31
N GLY A 126 19.50 6.90 7.74
CA GLY A 126 19.18 7.98 6.81
C GLY A 126 18.51 7.46 5.55
N LEU A 127 19.10 6.45 4.91
CA LEU A 127 18.56 5.84 3.70
C LEU A 127 17.20 5.16 3.96
N LEU A 128 17.04 4.51 5.11
CA LEU A 128 15.75 3.94 5.50
C LEU A 128 14.68 5.03 5.68
N ASN A 129 15.02 6.17 6.28
CA ASN A 129 14.08 7.27 6.45
C ASN A 129 13.66 7.86 5.10
N ASP A 130 14.60 8.09 4.20
CA ASP A 130 14.36 8.63 2.86
C ASP A 130 13.45 7.71 2.04
N VAL A 131 13.84 6.44 1.89
CA VAL A 131 13.06 5.44 1.14
C VAL A 131 11.70 5.17 1.79
N SER A 132 11.62 5.17 3.12
CA SER A 132 10.34 4.97 3.83
C SER A 132 9.36 6.11 3.61
N ARG A 133 9.84 7.35 3.46
CA ARG A 133 8.97 8.50 3.17
C ARG A 133 8.33 8.37 1.79
N ASP A 134 9.10 7.95 0.78
CA ASP A 134 8.59 7.67 -0.56
C ASP A 134 7.59 6.51 -0.57
N ASN A 135 7.91 5.42 0.16
CA ASN A 135 7.05 4.25 0.27
C ASN A 135 5.79 4.47 1.12
N LEU A 136 5.80 5.42 2.05
CA LEU A 136 4.64 5.75 2.87
C LEU A 136 3.48 6.27 2.00
N LEU A 137 3.78 7.16 1.05
CA LEU A 137 2.76 7.72 0.14
C LEU A 137 2.11 6.64 -0.73
N SER A 138 2.91 5.73 -1.28
CA SER A 138 2.41 4.62 -2.10
C SER A 138 1.58 3.63 -1.27
N THR A 139 2.00 3.37 -0.03
CA THR A 139 1.27 2.52 0.92
C THR A 139 -0.06 3.12 1.34
N ILE A 140 -0.11 4.42 1.68
CA ILE A 140 -1.35 5.13 2.02
C ILE A 140 -2.34 5.03 0.87
N PHE A 141 -1.89 5.28 -0.36
CA PHE A 141 -2.73 5.17 -1.55
C PHE A 141 -3.31 3.76 -1.74
N TYR A 142 -2.47 2.73 -1.62
CA TYR A 142 -2.91 1.33 -1.71
C TYR A 142 -3.92 0.95 -0.61
N CYS A 143 -3.61 1.30 0.64
CA CYS A 143 -4.49 1.08 1.79
C CYS A 143 -5.86 1.71 1.56
N HIS A 144 -5.90 2.99 1.15
CA HIS A 144 -7.15 3.69 0.87
C HIS A 144 -8.01 2.96 -0.17
N LYS A 145 -7.40 2.52 -1.28
CA LYS A 145 -8.09 1.75 -2.34
C LYS A 145 -8.65 0.42 -1.81
N LYS A 146 -7.86 -0.32 -1.02
CA LYS A 146 -8.27 -1.62 -0.49
C LYS A 146 -9.35 -1.51 0.57
N PHE A 147 -9.24 -0.58 1.52
CA PHE A 147 -10.30 -0.33 2.51
C PHE A 147 -11.61 0.06 1.84
N LYS A 148 -11.59 0.97 0.86
CA LYS A 148 -12.79 1.34 0.08
C LYS A 148 -13.44 0.13 -0.61
N SER A 149 -12.64 -0.79 -1.16
CA SER A 149 -13.14 -2.01 -1.79
C SER A 149 -13.72 -3.00 -0.78
N PHE A 150 -13.08 -3.14 0.38
CA PHE A 150 -13.51 -4.04 1.46
C PHE A 150 -14.80 -3.54 2.11
N ASP A 151 -14.88 -2.25 2.43
CA ASP A 151 -16.10 -1.60 2.91
C ASP A 151 -17.21 -1.64 1.86
N GLY A 152 -16.87 -1.45 0.59
CA GLY A 152 -17.80 -1.63 -0.53
C GLY A 152 -18.39 -3.04 -0.57
N ALA A 153 -17.56 -4.08 -0.45
CA ALA A 153 -17.99 -5.48 -0.43
C ALA A 153 -18.84 -5.81 0.82
N LYS A 154 -18.45 -5.31 1.99
CA LYS A 154 -19.19 -5.47 3.25
C LYS A 154 -20.53 -4.74 3.24
N ASN A 155 -20.57 -3.53 2.69
CA ASN A 155 -21.81 -2.76 2.53
C ASN A 155 -22.72 -3.37 1.46
N ALA A 156 -22.16 -3.92 0.39
CA ALA A 156 -22.92 -4.63 -0.64
C ALA A 156 -23.55 -5.93 -0.09
N SER A 157 -22.86 -6.64 0.81
CA SER A 157 -23.45 -7.82 1.47
C SER A 157 -24.55 -7.45 2.47
N GLN A 158 -24.54 -6.24 3.04
CA GLN A 158 -25.55 -5.76 3.99
C GLN A 158 -26.76 -5.05 3.37
N LYS A 159 -26.66 -4.52 2.13
CA LYS A 159 -27.80 -3.90 1.43
C LYS A 159 -28.85 -4.95 1.03
N THR A 160 -29.71 -5.28 1.99
CA THR A 160 -30.88 -6.13 1.77
C THR A 160 -31.93 -5.33 1.00
N HIS A 161 -32.32 -5.80 -0.18
CA HIS A 161 -33.39 -5.18 -0.96
C HIS A 161 -34.67 -5.09 -0.12
N ARG A 162 -35.33 -3.92 -0.09
CA ARG A 162 -36.51 -3.64 0.76
C ARG A 162 -37.59 -4.72 0.65
N LEU A 163 -37.82 -5.22 -0.57
CA LEU A 163 -38.83 -6.23 -0.88
C LEU A 163 -38.36 -7.69 -0.69
N LYS A 164 -37.08 -7.94 -0.34
CA LYS A 164 -36.51 -9.30 -0.31
C LYS A 164 -37.30 -10.24 0.62
N LYS A 165 -37.60 -9.79 1.84
CA LYS A 165 -38.31 -10.60 2.84
C LYS A 165 -39.73 -10.96 2.37
N GLU A 166 -40.44 -9.97 1.83
CA GLU A 166 -41.81 -10.14 1.34
C GLU A 166 -41.85 -11.11 0.15
N ILE A 167 -41.01 -10.88 -0.86
CA ILE A 167 -40.97 -11.71 -2.07
C ILE A 167 -40.56 -13.15 -1.74
N ILE A 168 -39.58 -13.36 -0.85
CA ILE A 168 -39.22 -14.72 -0.40
C ILE A 168 -40.42 -15.43 0.25
N SER A 169 -41.19 -14.70 1.07
CA SER A 169 -42.38 -15.22 1.74
C SER A 169 -43.46 -15.63 0.72
N VAL A 170 -43.73 -14.75 -0.25
CA VAL A 170 -44.70 -15.01 -1.34
C VAL A 170 -44.26 -16.21 -2.19
N ILE A 171 -42.98 -16.28 -2.57
CA ILE A 171 -42.44 -17.40 -3.35
C ILE A 171 -42.62 -18.72 -2.59
N LYS A 172 -42.31 -18.74 -1.30
CA LYS A 172 -42.46 -19.92 -0.46
C LYS A 172 -43.92 -20.38 -0.39
N SER A 173 -44.83 -19.48 -0.01
CA SER A 173 -46.26 -19.80 0.09
C SER A 173 -46.88 -20.21 -1.24
N THR A 174 -46.44 -19.60 -2.34
CA THR A 174 -46.94 -19.93 -3.68
C THR A 174 -46.47 -21.32 -4.11
N TRP A 175 -45.23 -21.72 -3.79
CA TRP A 175 -44.76 -23.08 -4.08
C TRP A 175 -45.35 -24.14 -3.15
N GLU A 176 -45.70 -23.81 -1.92
CA GLU A 176 -46.46 -24.71 -1.04
C GLU A 176 -47.84 -25.02 -1.64
N MET A 177 -48.51 -24.02 -2.22
CA MET A 177 -49.80 -24.20 -2.89
C MET A 177 -49.70 -24.86 -4.28
N TYR A 178 -48.62 -24.55 -5.02
CA TYR A 178 -48.36 -25.09 -6.37
C TYR A 178 -46.97 -25.77 -6.45
N PRO A 179 -46.79 -26.97 -5.86
CA PRO A 179 -45.46 -27.61 -5.77
C PRO A 179 -44.84 -27.97 -7.12
N SER A 180 -45.66 -28.14 -8.16
CA SER A 180 -45.23 -28.46 -9.51
C SER A 180 -45.03 -27.23 -10.40
N LEU A 181 -45.02 -26.02 -9.84
CA LEU A 181 -44.77 -24.78 -10.58
C LEU A 181 -43.30 -24.64 -10.95
N SER A 182 -43.02 -24.36 -12.23
CA SER A 182 -41.65 -24.21 -12.71
C SER A 182 -40.99 -22.94 -12.15
N LYS A 183 -39.67 -22.98 -11.97
CA LYS A 183 -38.88 -21.82 -11.52
C LYS A 183 -39.01 -20.63 -12.48
N GLY A 184 -39.05 -20.88 -13.79
CA GLY A 184 -39.24 -19.82 -14.79
C GLY A 184 -40.59 -19.13 -14.62
N ARG A 185 -41.66 -19.91 -14.50
CA ARG A 185 -43.01 -19.37 -14.35
C ARG A 185 -43.21 -18.61 -13.03
N MET A 186 -42.63 -19.10 -11.93
CA MET A 186 -42.61 -18.37 -10.65
C MET A 186 -41.95 -16.99 -10.81
N ILE A 187 -40.82 -16.91 -11.50
CA ILE A 187 -40.10 -15.63 -11.68
C ILE A 187 -40.88 -14.67 -12.58
N GLU A 188 -41.52 -15.17 -13.63
CA GLU A 188 -42.39 -14.35 -14.50
C GLU A 188 -43.52 -13.69 -13.72
N ILE A 189 -44.28 -14.47 -12.94
CA ILE A 189 -45.44 -13.98 -12.18
C ILE A 189 -44.99 -12.97 -11.11
N ILE A 190 -43.87 -13.21 -10.43
CA ILE A 190 -43.30 -12.25 -9.47
C ILE A 190 -42.87 -10.95 -10.18
N LYS A 191 -42.24 -11.03 -11.35
CA LYS A 191 -41.84 -9.83 -12.11
C LYS A 191 -43.04 -9.02 -12.58
N GLU A 192 -44.11 -9.69 -13.00
CA GLU A 192 -45.36 -9.05 -13.43
C GLU A 192 -46.03 -8.32 -12.26
N HIS A 193 -46.17 -8.99 -11.11
CA HIS A 193 -46.80 -8.41 -9.92
C HIS A 193 -45.99 -7.25 -9.32
N TYR A 194 -44.67 -7.37 -9.23
CA TYR A 194 -43.80 -6.33 -8.66
C TYR A 194 -43.22 -5.36 -9.70
N SER A 195 -43.76 -5.35 -10.93
CA SER A 195 -43.51 -4.43 -12.05
C SER A 195 -42.29 -3.49 -11.89
N GLY A 196 -41.09 -4.00 -12.20
CA GLY A 196 -39.84 -3.22 -12.20
C GLY A 196 -39.09 -3.15 -10.86
N GLY A 197 -39.67 -3.67 -9.78
CA GLY A 197 -39.09 -3.62 -8.43
C GLY A 197 -37.89 -4.56 -8.21
N VAL A 198 -37.73 -5.63 -9.00
CA VAL A 198 -36.62 -6.60 -8.85
C VAL A 198 -36.24 -7.23 -10.19
N SER A 199 -34.93 -7.40 -10.45
CA SER A 199 -34.42 -8.07 -11.66
C SER A 199 -34.60 -9.60 -11.60
N GLU A 200 -34.72 -10.24 -12.76
CA GLU A 200 -34.78 -11.71 -12.89
C GLU A 200 -33.56 -12.40 -12.26
N LYS A 201 -32.37 -11.83 -12.46
CA LYS A 201 -31.11 -12.35 -11.90
C LYS A 201 -31.17 -12.36 -10.38
N THR A 202 -31.67 -11.29 -9.77
CA THR A 202 -31.82 -11.17 -8.31
C THR A 202 -32.79 -12.22 -7.76
N LEU A 203 -33.92 -12.46 -8.43
CA LEU A 203 -34.89 -13.50 -8.03
C LEU A 203 -34.28 -14.91 -8.13
N LYS A 204 -33.54 -15.21 -9.20
CA LYS A 204 -32.83 -16.49 -9.35
C LYS A 204 -31.84 -16.74 -8.20
N THR A 205 -31.11 -15.69 -7.78
CA THR A 205 -30.18 -15.73 -6.64
C THR A 205 -30.93 -15.98 -5.33
N TRP A 206 -32.00 -15.23 -5.04
CA TRP A 206 -32.74 -15.41 -3.78
C TRP A 206 -33.37 -16.80 -3.65
N ILE A 207 -33.91 -17.36 -4.73
CA ILE A 207 -34.45 -18.74 -4.75
C ILE A 207 -33.34 -19.75 -4.42
N LYS A 208 -32.14 -19.55 -4.97
CA LYS A 208 -30.98 -20.43 -4.73
C LYS A 208 -30.50 -20.31 -3.28
N ASP A 209 -30.28 -19.09 -2.80
CA ASP A 209 -29.73 -18.82 -1.47
C ASP A 209 -30.64 -19.33 -0.35
N ASN A 210 -31.96 -19.25 -0.55
CA ASN A 210 -32.96 -19.70 0.43
C ASN A 210 -33.41 -21.15 0.21
N LYS A 211 -32.81 -21.89 -0.75
CA LYS A 211 -33.13 -23.30 -1.06
C LYS A 211 -34.64 -23.55 -1.27
N LEU A 212 -35.32 -22.63 -1.96
CA LEU A 212 -36.80 -22.62 -2.07
C LEU A 212 -37.35 -23.47 -3.21
N ALA A 213 -36.51 -23.89 -4.16
CA ALA A 213 -36.99 -24.61 -5.34
C ALA A 213 -37.54 -25.99 -4.94
N PRO A 214 -38.79 -26.35 -5.32
CA PRO A 214 -39.33 -27.67 -5.06
C PRO A 214 -38.58 -28.74 -5.89
N ALA A 215 -38.69 -30.01 -5.46
CA ALA A 215 -38.16 -31.14 -6.22
C ALA A 215 -38.79 -31.18 -7.62
N GLN A 216 -38.01 -31.59 -8.63
CA GLN A 216 -38.48 -31.60 -10.01
C GLN A 216 -39.72 -32.53 -10.16
N PRO A 217 -40.89 -32.00 -10.55
CA PRO A 217 -42.08 -32.81 -10.70
C PRO A 217 -42.03 -33.60 -12.02
N LYS A 218 -42.72 -34.75 -12.08
CA LYS A 218 -42.89 -35.52 -13.32
C LYS A 218 -43.65 -34.75 -14.40
N LYS A 219 -44.50 -33.81 -14.00
CA LYS A 219 -45.26 -32.90 -14.87
C LYS A 219 -45.39 -31.54 -14.21
N TYR A 220 -45.08 -30.48 -14.95
CA TYR A 220 -45.22 -29.10 -14.46
C TYR A 220 -46.69 -28.65 -14.50
N TYR A 221 -47.06 -27.81 -13.54
CA TYR A 221 -48.37 -27.15 -13.52
C TYR A 221 -48.47 -26.14 -14.68
N SER A 222 -49.56 -26.20 -15.44
CA SER A 222 -49.80 -25.36 -16.62
C SER A 222 -51.08 -24.52 -16.53
N GLY A 223 -51.78 -24.51 -15.38
CA GLY A 223 -52.98 -23.72 -15.17
C GLY A 223 -52.68 -22.26 -14.82
N ALA A 224 -53.74 -21.46 -14.63
CA ALA A 224 -53.61 -20.12 -14.08
C ALA A 224 -53.09 -20.20 -12.64
N VAL A 225 -52.09 -19.39 -12.30
CA VAL A 225 -51.45 -19.37 -10.99
C VAL A 225 -51.63 -18.00 -10.38
N ASN A 226 -52.16 -17.96 -9.17
CA ASN A 226 -52.25 -16.75 -8.36
C ASN A 226 -51.13 -16.75 -7.31
N LEU A 227 -50.48 -15.61 -7.10
CA LEU A 227 -49.50 -15.44 -6.02
C LEU A 227 -50.19 -15.55 -4.66
N VAL A 228 -49.57 -16.30 -3.75
CA VAL A 228 -50.05 -16.48 -2.38
C VAL A 228 -49.31 -15.53 -1.46
N PHE A 229 -50.03 -14.52 -0.95
CA PHE A 229 -49.51 -13.59 0.05
C PHE A 229 -49.82 -14.15 1.44
N PRO A 230 -48.81 -14.57 2.23
CA PRO A 230 -49.05 -14.98 3.60
C PRO A 230 -49.54 -13.75 4.38
N GLY A 231 -50.74 -13.85 4.95
CA GLY A 231 -51.31 -12.77 5.76
C GLY A 231 -50.33 -12.35 6.86
N LYS A 232 -50.22 -11.03 7.07
CA LYS A 232 -49.54 -10.50 8.26
C LYS A 232 -50.23 -11.09 9.49
N LYS A 233 -49.54 -11.98 10.22
CA LYS A 233 -49.80 -12.12 11.64
C LYS A 233 -49.23 -10.90 12.35
#